data_AF-A0A6M7X0F6-F1
#
_entry.id   AF-A0A6M7X0F6-F1
#
_cell.length_a   1.000
_cell.length_b   1.000
_cell.length_c   1.000
_cell.angle_alpha   90.00
_cell.angle_beta   90.00
_cell.angle_gamma   90.00
#
_symmetry.space_group_name_H-M   'P 1'
#
loop_
_entity.id
_entity.type
_entity.pdbx_description
1 polymer ?
#
loop_
_entity_poly.entity_id
_entity_poly.type
_entity_poly.pdbx_seq_one_letter_code
_entity_poly.pdbx_strand_id
1 'polypeptide(L)'
;MAAEQAKYSRRTVIKACGILAHLGHSELTQFFLELGLEDFRAEPSGGDSRHARAMRLATYISQRPDSRTMDGALAANAIVEQAAWIDRGYPDSYLDLKDKDRKDFWDSLQLDKYQSHNGVVVPLGTETTEQKLMSVIFGERESGAPDATEDDWIPASVETIEEPAKVKNKKIFLVHGRDTTAQHEVELFLRHLGLEPLVLSRQANKGRSILVKFQEVAKGASYAVVLMTPDDVGGLRGEPVIESRARQNVVFELGFFIGQLGAENVCPLLGEGIAKPSDFDGIGYVAFGTNRPWKTELARELQEAGVPFDHHLVFSA
;
A
#
# COMPACT_ATOMS: atom_id res chain seq x y z
N MET A 1 13.83 -7.40 -25.28
CA MET A 1 14.50 -8.64 -24.84
C MET A 1 13.42 -9.54 -24.28
N ALA A 2 13.29 -10.76 -24.78
CA ALA A 2 12.28 -11.70 -24.27
C ALA A 2 12.58 -11.98 -22.80
N ALA A 3 11.61 -11.71 -21.91
CA ALA A 3 11.74 -12.01 -20.50
C ALA A 3 12.02 -13.51 -20.34
N GLU A 4 13.11 -13.84 -19.66
CA GLU A 4 13.44 -15.21 -19.28
C GLU A 4 12.25 -15.79 -18.51
N GLN A 5 11.54 -16.73 -19.11
CA GLN A 5 10.30 -17.25 -18.56
C GLN A 5 10.61 -18.02 -17.27
N ALA A 6 9.94 -17.66 -16.17
CA ALA A 6 10.12 -18.33 -14.90
C ALA A 6 9.96 -19.85 -15.03
N LYS A 7 10.81 -20.62 -14.36
CA LYS A 7 10.79 -22.08 -14.40
C LYS A 7 10.61 -22.63 -13.00
N TYR A 8 9.36 -22.88 -12.62
CA TYR A 8 8.99 -23.43 -11.32
C TYR A 8 9.28 -24.93 -11.23
N SER A 9 9.63 -25.40 -10.03
CA SER A 9 9.77 -26.83 -9.77
C SER A 9 8.41 -27.52 -9.77
N ARG A 10 8.40 -28.83 -10.02
CA ARG A 10 7.18 -29.65 -9.94
C ARG A 10 6.49 -29.51 -8.58
N ARG A 11 7.27 -29.37 -7.50
CA ARG A 11 6.74 -29.17 -6.15
C ARG A 11 5.88 -27.92 -6.09
N THR A 12 6.38 -26.79 -6.58
CA THR A 12 5.68 -25.50 -6.55
C THR A 12 4.42 -25.51 -7.40
N VAL A 13 4.48 -26.11 -8.60
CA VAL A 13 3.30 -26.27 -9.46
C VAL A 13 2.22 -27.13 -8.78
N ILE A 14 2.60 -28.22 -8.11
CA ILE A 14 1.66 -29.08 -7.36
C ILE A 14 1.03 -28.30 -6.20
N LYS A 15 1.82 -27.52 -5.45
CA LYS A 15 1.30 -26.71 -4.34
C LYS A 15 0.38 -25.59 -4.83
N ALA A 16 0.72 -24.93 -5.94
CA ALA A 16 -0.13 -23.94 -6.60
C ALA A 16 -1.49 -24.53 -7.01
N CYS A 17 -1.50 -25.74 -7.60
CA CYS A 17 -2.75 -26.45 -7.90
C CYS A 17 -3.56 -26.78 -6.64
N GLY A 18 -2.89 -27.06 -5.51
CA GLY A 18 -3.55 -27.20 -4.21
C GLY A 18 -4.33 -25.94 -3.80
N ILE A 19 -3.79 -24.75 -4.07
CA ILE A 19 -4.51 -23.48 -3.85
C ILE A 19 -5.71 -23.37 -4.81
N LEU A 20 -5.52 -23.66 -6.10
CA LEU A 20 -6.59 -23.61 -7.11
C LEU A 20 -7.80 -24.49 -6.77
N ALA A 21 -7.61 -25.59 -6.02
CA ALA A 21 -8.72 -26.46 -5.58
C ALA A 21 -9.79 -25.73 -4.73
N HIS A 22 -9.50 -24.55 -4.21
CA HIS A 22 -10.41 -23.73 -3.41
C HIS A 22 -11.35 -22.86 -4.26
N LEU A 23 -11.03 -22.65 -5.55
CA LEU A 23 -11.93 -22.03 -6.51
C LEU A 23 -13.23 -22.85 -6.65
N GLY A 24 -14.33 -22.20 -7.01
CA GLY A 24 -15.58 -22.87 -7.39
C GLY A 24 -15.40 -23.76 -8.63
N HIS A 25 -16.35 -24.69 -8.85
CA HIS A 25 -16.31 -25.57 -10.03
C HIS A 25 -16.31 -24.77 -11.35
N SER A 26 -17.08 -23.68 -11.43
CA SER A 26 -17.15 -22.80 -12.61
C SER A 26 -15.86 -22.02 -12.82
N GLU A 27 -15.25 -21.51 -11.75
CA GLU A 27 -14.00 -20.76 -11.79
C GLU A 27 -12.83 -21.65 -12.26
N LEU A 28 -12.75 -22.89 -11.76
CA LEU A 28 -11.78 -23.88 -12.26
C LEU A 28 -11.98 -24.18 -13.75
N THR A 29 -13.23 -24.32 -14.20
CA THR A 29 -13.52 -24.54 -15.63
C THR A 29 -13.08 -23.35 -16.47
N GLN A 30 -13.37 -22.13 -16.02
CA GLN A 30 -12.94 -20.91 -16.70
C GLN A 30 -11.41 -20.83 -16.78
N PHE A 31 -10.71 -21.12 -15.69
CA PHE A 31 -9.26 -21.11 -15.67
C PHE A 31 -8.65 -22.14 -16.64
N PHE A 32 -9.24 -23.33 -16.76
CA PHE A 32 -8.76 -24.31 -17.75
C PHE A 32 -8.97 -23.83 -19.19
N LEU A 33 -10.02 -23.06 -19.46
CA LEU A 33 -10.22 -22.44 -20.78
C LEU A 33 -9.16 -21.39 -21.08
N GLU A 34 -8.83 -20.56 -20.10
CA GLU A 34 -7.75 -19.56 -20.22
C GLU A 34 -6.40 -20.22 -20.49
N LEU A 35 -6.14 -21.38 -19.88
CA LEU A 35 -4.94 -22.19 -20.16
C LEU A 35 -4.99 -22.92 -21.53
N GLY A 36 -6.11 -22.87 -22.25
CA GLY A 36 -6.31 -23.61 -23.51
C GLY A 36 -6.43 -25.12 -23.34
N LEU A 37 -6.82 -25.58 -22.15
CA LEU A 37 -6.97 -26.99 -21.79
C LEU A 37 -8.43 -27.43 -21.93
N GLU A 38 -8.98 -27.34 -23.15
CA GLU A 38 -10.39 -27.63 -23.41
C GLU A 38 -10.77 -29.09 -23.10
N ASP A 39 -9.82 -30.03 -23.19
CA ASP A 39 -10.04 -31.44 -22.84
C ASP A 39 -10.26 -31.66 -21.33
N PHE A 40 -9.97 -30.66 -20.48
CA PHE A 40 -10.21 -30.70 -19.03
C PHE A 40 -11.65 -30.30 -18.65
N ARG A 41 -12.52 -30.02 -19.63
CA ARG A 41 -13.93 -29.64 -19.46
C ARG A 41 -14.79 -30.75 -18.87
N ALA A 42 -14.56 -32.00 -19.26
CA ALA A 42 -15.43 -33.10 -18.89
C ALA A 42 -15.13 -33.56 -17.45
N GLU A 43 -16.15 -33.57 -16.60
CA GLU A 43 -16.12 -34.44 -15.42
C GLU A 43 -15.93 -35.87 -15.95
N PRO A 44 -14.85 -36.59 -15.59
CA PRO A 44 -14.85 -38.03 -15.76
C PRO A 44 -16.13 -38.53 -15.12
N SER A 45 -16.89 -39.35 -15.84
CA SER A 45 -18.20 -39.87 -15.45
C SER A 45 -18.22 -40.29 -13.97
N GLY A 46 -18.68 -39.38 -13.11
CA GLY A 46 -18.57 -39.49 -11.64
C GLY A 46 -17.95 -38.24 -11.00
N GLY A 47 -18.81 -37.24 -10.73
CA GLY A 47 -18.59 -36.05 -9.90
C GLY A 47 -17.18 -35.84 -9.35
N ASP A 48 -16.31 -35.27 -10.16
CA ASP A 48 -14.92 -35.08 -9.79
C ASP A 48 -14.76 -33.88 -8.85
N SER A 49 -14.19 -34.13 -7.66
CA SER A 49 -13.99 -33.07 -6.67
C SER A 49 -13.08 -31.96 -7.21
N ARG A 50 -13.26 -30.73 -6.75
CA ARG A 50 -12.39 -29.59 -7.09
C ARG A 50 -10.91 -29.90 -6.91
N HIS A 51 -10.59 -30.62 -5.83
CA HIS A 51 -9.23 -31.06 -5.54
C HIS A 51 -8.69 -32.04 -6.59
N ALA A 52 -9.50 -33.03 -6.98
CA ALA A 52 -9.10 -33.99 -8.01
C ALA A 52 -8.92 -33.31 -9.38
N ARG A 53 -9.78 -32.35 -9.75
CA ARG A 53 -9.60 -31.52 -10.95
C ARG A 53 -8.28 -30.76 -10.94
N ALA A 54 -7.95 -30.11 -9.83
CA ALA A 54 -6.70 -29.39 -9.68
C ALA A 54 -5.47 -30.32 -9.69
N MET A 55 -5.57 -31.51 -9.08
CA MET A 55 -4.47 -32.48 -9.08
C MET A 55 -4.23 -33.13 -10.46
N ARG A 56 -5.29 -33.28 -11.29
CA ARG A 56 -5.12 -33.64 -12.70
C ARG A 56 -4.35 -32.58 -13.46
N LEU A 57 -4.66 -31.30 -13.23
CA LEU A 57 -3.91 -30.20 -13.83
C LEU A 57 -2.43 -30.29 -13.41
N ALA A 58 -2.14 -30.49 -12.13
CA ALA A 58 -0.77 -30.66 -11.64
C ALA A 58 -0.04 -31.83 -12.32
N THR A 59 -0.73 -32.96 -12.50
CA THR A 59 -0.18 -34.15 -13.18
C THR A 59 0.14 -33.87 -14.63
N TYR A 60 -0.79 -33.22 -15.34
CA TYR A 60 -0.65 -32.87 -16.75
C TYR A 60 0.52 -31.94 -17.00
N ILE A 61 0.65 -30.87 -16.20
CA ILE A 61 1.74 -29.90 -16.33
C ILE A 61 3.08 -30.54 -15.93
N SER A 62 3.09 -31.44 -14.94
CA SER A 62 4.31 -32.16 -14.55
C SER A 62 4.84 -33.08 -15.64
N GLN A 63 3.95 -33.63 -16.49
CA GLN A 63 4.30 -34.44 -17.67
C GLN A 63 4.66 -33.57 -18.89
N ARG A 64 4.11 -32.36 -18.97
CA ARG A 64 4.32 -31.40 -20.06
C ARG A 64 4.82 -30.05 -19.52
N PRO A 65 6.07 -29.97 -19.04
CA PRO A 65 6.60 -28.75 -18.42
C PRO A 65 6.69 -27.57 -19.40
N ASP A 66 6.80 -27.84 -20.71
CA ASP A 66 6.87 -26.82 -21.76
C ASP A 66 5.50 -26.47 -22.35
N SER A 67 4.40 -26.89 -21.69
CA SER A 67 3.04 -26.54 -22.12
C SER A 67 2.83 -25.02 -22.03
N ARG A 68 2.13 -24.48 -23.03
CA ARG A 68 1.91 -23.04 -23.15
C ARG A 68 0.42 -22.71 -23.18
N THR A 69 0.08 -21.57 -22.61
CA THR A 69 -1.24 -20.93 -22.70
C THR A 69 -1.48 -20.35 -24.10
N MET A 70 -2.71 -19.92 -24.39
CA MET A 70 -3.08 -19.39 -25.71
C MET A 70 -2.27 -18.13 -26.11
N ASP A 71 -1.89 -17.30 -25.15
CA ASP A 71 -1.03 -16.12 -25.32
C ASP A 71 0.47 -16.46 -25.39
N GLY A 72 0.82 -17.75 -25.33
CA GLY A 72 2.19 -18.25 -25.50
C GLY A 72 3.04 -18.25 -24.24
N ALA A 73 2.52 -17.88 -23.06
CA ALA A 73 3.20 -18.02 -21.78
C ALA A 73 3.28 -19.50 -21.35
N LEU A 74 4.20 -19.85 -20.43
CA LEU A 74 4.21 -21.20 -19.86
C LEU A 74 2.98 -21.40 -18.98
N ALA A 75 2.26 -22.50 -19.17
CA ALA A 75 1.08 -22.83 -18.37
C ALA A 75 1.41 -22.97 -16.87
N ALA A 76 2.62 -23.45 -16.54
CA ALA A 76 3.12 -23.47 -15.17
C ALA A 76 3.16 -22.06 -14.53
N ASN A 77 3.45 -21.02 -15.31
CA ASN A 77 3.53 -19.65 -14.80
C ASN A 77 2.14 -19.09 -14.50
N ALA A 78 1.21 -19.25 -15.44
CA ALA A 78 -0.18 -18.87 -15.23
C ALA A 78 -0.79 -19.55 -13.99
N ILE A 79 -0.44 -20.82 -13.73
CA ILE A 79 -0.89 -21.56 -12.54
C ILE A 79 -0.35 -20.96 -11.24
N VAL A 80 0.96 -20.69 -11.19
CA VAL A 80 1.61 -20.14 -10.00
C VAL A 80 1.18 -18.70 -9.73
N GLU A 81 1.01 -17.89 -10.77
CA GLU A 81 0.50 -16.52 -10.68
C GLU A 81 -0.95 -16.49 -10.19
N GLN A 82 -1.81 -17.36 -10.74
CA GLN A 82 -3.20 -17.46 -10.31
C GLN A 82 -3.31 -17.91 -8.85
N ALA A 83 -2.48 -18.87 -8.41
CA ALA A 83 -2.42 -19.30 -7.02
C ALA A 83 -2.00 -18.17 -6.07
N ALA A 84 -0.97 -17.39 -6.45
CA ALA A 84 -0.52 -16.22 -5.68
C ALA A 84 -1.60 -15.12 -5.62
N TRP A 85 -2.36 -14.93 -6.70
CA TRP A 85 -3.45 -13.95 -6.74
C TRP A 85 -4.63 -14.33 -5.83
N ILE A 86 -5.02 -15.61 -5.84
CA ILE A 86 -6.09 -16.14 -4.97
C ILE A 86 -5.76 -15.96 -3.50
N ASP A 87 -4.51 -16.25 -3.09
CA ASP A 87 -4.09 -16.08 -1.70
C ASP A 87 -4.10 -14.61 -1.24
N ARG A 88 -3.84 -13.66 -2.15
CA ARG A 88 -3.87 -12.22 -1.87
C ARG A 88 -5.30 -11.64 -1.79
N GLY A 89 -6.20 -12.12 -2.64
CA GLY A 89 -7.52 -11.52 -2.86
C GLY A 89 -8.53 -11.70 -1.72
N TYR A 90 -8.22 -12.56 -0.74
CA TYR A 90 -9.15 -12.91 0.32
C TYR A 90 -8.46 -12.84 1.69
N PRO A 91 -8.82 -11.86 2.56
CA PRO A 91 -8.44 -11.94 3.96
C PRO A 91 -8.92 -13.26 4.55
N ASP A 92 -8.23 -13.75 5.58
CA ASP A 92 -8.29 -15.10 6.20
C ASP A 92 -9.69 -15.73 6.47
N SER A 93 -10.78 -15.01 6.19
CA SER A 93 -12.17 -15.40 6.46
C SER A 93 -13.02 -15.79 5.25
N TYR A 94 -12.48 -15.82 4.01
CA TYR A 94 -13.31 -16.04 2.79
C TYR A 94 -13.08 -17.36 2.05
N LEU A 95 -11.94 -18.02 2.28
CA LEU A 95 -11.62 -19.33 1.73
C LEU A 95 -11.32 -20.26 2.90
N ASP A 96 -11.90 -21.46 2.93
CA ASP A 96 -11.51 -22.56 3.85
C ASP A 96 -10.09 -23.10 3.50
N LEU A 97 -9.16 -22.20 3.18
CA LEU A 97 -7.75 -22.51 2.96
C LEU A 97 -7.15 -22.87 4.31
N LYS A 98 -6.64 -24.10 4.43
CA LYS A 98 -5.85 -24.47 5.61
C LYS A 98 -4.56 -23.65 5.60
N ASP A 99 -4.21 -23.02 6.72
CA ASP A 99 -2.95 -22.27 6.90
C ASP A 99 -1.72 -23.06 6.44
N LYS A 100 -1.78 -24.39 6.59
CA LYS A 100 -0.74 -25.31 6.13
C LYS A 100 -0.56 -25.31 4.61
N ASP A 101 -1.62 -25.31 3.82
CA ASP A 101 -1.53 -25.39 2.36
C ASP A 101 -1.00 -24.07 1.77
N ARG A 102 -1.39 -22.94 2.38
CA ARG A 102 -0.85 -21.60 2.07
C ARG A 102 0.64 -21.55 2.36
N LYS A 103 1.04 -21.94 3.58
CA LYS A 103 2.45 -21.96 4.00
C LYS A 103 3.29 -22.86 3.10
N ASP A 104 2.81 -24.08 2.80
CA ASP A 104 3.52 -25.02 1.94
C ASP A 104 3.75 -24.49 0.52
N PHE A 105 2.79 -23.74 -0.02
CA PHE A 105 2.92 -23.08 -1.32
C PHE A 105 3.97 -21.97 -1.28
N TRP A 106 3.88 -21.04 -0.33
CA TRP A 106 4.84 -19.94 -0.20
C TRP A 106 6.27 -20.44 0.10
N ASP A 107 6.42 -21.45 0.96
CA ASP A 107 7.71 -22.09 1.24
C ASP A 107 8.30 -22.73 -0.04
N SER A 108 7.47 -23.35 -0.89
CA SER A 108 7.92 -23.92 -2.16
C SER A 108 8.36 -22.86 -3.17
N LEU A 109 7.66 -21.73 -3.20
CA LEU A 109 7.98 -20.60 -4.08
C LEU A 109 9.33 -19.96 -3.70
N GLN A 110 9.57 -19.78 -2.40
CA GLN A 110 10.85 -19.30 -1.88
C GLN A 110 12.01 -20.26 -2.21
N LEU A 111 11.80 -21.57 -2.08
CA LEU A 111 12.81 -22.58 -2.45
C LEU A 111 13.18 -22.54 -3.94
N ASP A 112 12.21 -22.24 -4.80
CA ASP A 112 12.45 -22.03 -6.24
C ASP A 112 13.13 -20.68 -6.54
N LYS A 113 13.48 -19.91 -5.51
CA LYS A 113 14.02 -18.55 -5.61
C LYS A 113 13.02 -17.59 -6.27
N TYR A 114 11.78 -17.61 -5.81
CA TYR A 114 10.76 -16.62 -6.17
C TYR A 114 10.08 -16.06 -4.92
N GLN A 115 9.56 -14.85 -5.04
CA GLN A 115 8.75 -14.16 -4.03
C GLN A 115 7.54 -13.54 -4.70
N SER A 116 6.50 -13.18 -3.94
CA SER A 116 5.42 -12.34 -4.46
C SER A 116 5.58 -10.91 -3.97
N HIS A 117 5.45 -9.96 -4.90
CA HIS A 117 5.33 -8.55 -4.60
C HIS A 117 4.03 -8.06 -5.20
N ASN A 118 3.09 -7.58 -4.37
CA ASN A 118 1.79 -7.11 -4.84
C ASN A 118 1.08 -8.08 -5.82
N GLY A 119 1.07 -9.38 -5.49
CA GLY A 119 0.38 -10.40 -6.28
C GLY A 119 1.07 -10.78 -7.60
N VAL A 120 2.25 -10.22 -7.88
CA VAL A 120 3.10 -10.62 -9.01
C VAL A 120 4.23 -11.47 -8.46
N VAL A 121 4.45 -12.64 -9.06
CA VAL A 121 5.56 -13.52 -8.70
C VAL A 121 6.82 -13.06 -9.43
N VAL A 122 7.88 -12.80 -8.68
CA VAL A 122 9.16 -12.29 -9.19
C VAL A 122 10.32 -13.11 -8.62
N PRO A 123 11.46 -13.28 -9.33
CA PRO A 123 12.60 -14.00 -8.79
C PRO A 123 13.10 -13.36 -7.49
N LEU A 124 13.53 -14.19 -6.54
CA LEU A 124 14.06 -13.76 -5.25
C LEU A 124 15.34 -12.93 -5.48
N GLY A 125 15.39 -11.75 -4.87
CA GLY A 125 16.47 -10.79 -5.09
C GLY A 125 16.33 -9.97 -6.38
N THR A 126 15.25 -10.13 -7.16
CA THR A 126 14.91 -9.07 -8.11
C THR A 126 14.55 -7.84 -7.32
N GLU A 127 15.40 -6.81 -7.44
CA GLU A 127 15.07 -5.47 -7.01
C GLU A 127 13.82 -5.05 -7.77
N THR A 128 12.68 -5.14 -7.10
CA THR A 128 11.44 -4.59 -7.65
C THR A 128 11.65 -3.11 -7.90
N THR A 129 10.91 -2.51 -8.82
CA THR A 129 10.97 -1.05 -9.02
C THR A 129 10.83 -0.32 -7.68
N GLU A 130 10.01 -0.83 -6.77
CA GLU A 130 9.90 -0.35 -5.39
C GLU A 130 11.16 -0.56 -4.56
N GLN A 131 11.76 -1.76 -4.51
CA GLN A 131 13.01 -2.01 -3.76
C GLN A 131 14.21 -1.23 -4.32
N LYS A 132 14.27 -1.05 -5.64
CA LYS A 132 15.26 -0.24 -6.34
C LYS A 132 15.04 1.23 -6.09
N LEU A 133 13.79 1.67 -6.00
CA LEU A 133 13.45 3.00 -5.52
C LEU A 133 13.83 3.15 -4.03
N MET A 134 13.58 2.16 -3.17
CA MET A 134 13.93 2.21 -1.75
C MET A 134 15.44 2.18 -1.53
N SER A 135 16.22 1.39 -2.29
CA SER A 135 17.68 1.41 -2.21
C SER A 135 18.27 2.70 -2.77
N VAL A 136 17.64 3.34 -3.76
CA VAL A 136 18.04 4.68 -4.21
C VAL A 136 17.62 5.78 -3.21
N ILE A 137 16.52 5.58 -2.47
CA ILE A 137 16.03 6.53 -1.45
C ILE A 137 16.81 6.39 -0.12
N PHE A 138 17.25 5.17 0.24
CA PHE A 138 17.82 4.84 1.55
C PHE A 138 19.23 4.23 1.51
N GLY A 139 19.79 3.92 0.34
CA GLY A 139 21.07 3.24 0.18
C GLY A 139 22.20 4.16 -0.25
N GLU A 140 22.91 4.71 0.74
CA GLU A 140 24.38 4.69 0.88
C GLU A 140 24.75 5.34 2.22
N ARG A 141 24.86 4.52 3.27
CA ARG A 141 25.89 4.71 4.29
C ARG A 141 26.69 3.42 4.30
N GLU A 142 27.85 3.42 3.64
CA GLU A 142 28.86 2.40 3.87
C GLU A 142 29.23 2.45 5.37
N SER A 143 28.73 1.50 6.16
CA SER A 143 29.27 1.24 7.49
C SER A 143 30.43 0.27 7.35
N GLY A 144 31.57 0.78 6.88
CA GLY A 144 32.86 0.19 7.20
C GLY A 144 33.29 0.70 8.58
N ALA A 145 33.03 -0.07 9.63
CA ALA A 145 33.75 0.04 10.90
C ALA A 145 33.79 -1.33 11.59
N PRO A 146 34.93 -1.69 12.21
CA PRO A 146 35.24 -3.06 12.61
C PRO A 146 34.48 -3.48 13.87
N ASP A 147 34.36 -4.80 13.99
CA ASP A 147 33.94 -5.57 15.15
C ASP A 147 34.54 -4.97 16.46
N ALA A 148 33.67 -4.44 17.32
CA ALA A 148 34.03 -3.94 18.64
C ALA A 148 33.21 -4.69 19.68
N THR A 149 33.91 -5.52 20.42
CA THR A 149 33.42 -6.34 21.53
C THR A 149 32.81 -5.49 22.65
N GLU A 150 31.77 -6.04 23.28
CA GLU A 150 31.13 -5.55 24.50
C GLU A 150 32.13 -5.42 25.65
N ASP A 151 32.62 -4.22 25.93
CA ASP A 151 32.95 -3.70 27.27
C ASP A 151 33.67 -2.36 27.09
N ASP A 152 32.92 -1.26 27.20
CA ASP A 152 33.36 0.03 27.76
C ASP A 152 32.29 1.10 27.50
N TRP A 153 31.22 1.04 28.31
CA TRP A 153 30.27 2.14 28.41
C TRP A 153 30.82 3.21 29.36
N ILE A 154 31.29 4.32 28.79
CA ILE A 154 31.39 5.60 29.50
C ILE A 154 30.66 6.64 28.64
N PRO A 155 29.62 7.33 29.13
CA PRO A 155 28.96 8.37 28.35
C PRO A 155 29.78 9.65 28.41
N ALA A 156 30.57 9.90 27.36
CA ALA A 156 31.02 11.25 27.05
C ALA A 156 29.83 12.01 26.42
N SER A 157 29.52 13.17 26.99
CA SER A 157 28.49 14.11 26.52
C SER A 157 28.58 14.33 25.01
N VAL A 158 27.60 13.81 24.28
CA VAL A 158 27.44 14.06 22.86
C VAL A 158 26.84 15.47 22.72
N GLU A 159 27.68 16.43 22.37
CA GLU A 159 27.19 17.66 21.74
C GLU A 159 26.52 17.27 20.42
N THR A 160 25.21 17.44 20.37
CA THR A 160 24.39 17.22 19.17
C THR A 160 24.84 18.21 18.10
N ILE A 161 25.53 17.72 17.07
CA ILE A 161 25.79 18.51 15.87
C ILE A 161 24.47 18.55 15.09
N GLU A 162 23.70 19.62 15.25
CA GLU A 162 22.51 19.90 14.43
C GLU A 162 22.94 20.04 12.97
N GLU A 163 22.48 19.13 12.10
CA GLU A 163 22.57 19.35 10.66
C GLU A 163 21.84 20.64 10.29
N PRO A 164 22.38 21.49 9.40
CA PRO A 164 21.72 22.74 9.03
C PRO A 164 20.35 22.42 8.40
N ALA A 165 19.27 22.90 9.05
CA ALA A 165 17.90 22.70 8.62
C ALA A 165 17.73 23.11 7.14
N LYS A 166 17.46 22.13 6.27
CA LYS A 166 17.00 22.40 4.89
C LYS A 166 15.76 23.29 4.99
N VAL A 167 15.86 24.53 4.47
CA VAL A 167 14.74 25.46 4.42
C VAL A 167 13.58 24.81 3.67
N LYS A 168 12.47 24.59 4.38
CA LYS A 168 11.25 24.01 3.80
C LYS A 168 10.67 24.94 2.75
N ASN A 169 10.10 24.39 1.70
CA ASN A 169 9.43 25.18 0.67
C ASN A 169 8.01 25.58 1.11
N LYS A 170 7.33 26.41 0.31
CA LYS A 170 5.97 26.92 0.59
C LYS A 170 4.84 25.98 0.14
N LYS A 171 5.16 24.81 -0.43
CA LYS A 171 4.17 23.90 -1.01
C LYS A 171 3.58 23.02 0.07
N ILE A 172 2.27 23.16 0.27
CA ILE A 172 1.52 22.44 1.29
C ILE A 172 0.59 21.47 0.59
N PHE A 173 0.68 20.20 0.93
CA PHE A 173 -0.27 19.25 0.40
C PHE A 173 -1.61 19.38 1.15
N LEU A 174 -2.73 19.49 0.43
CA LEU A 174 -4.07 19.52 1.03
C LEU A 174 -4.86 18.27 0.63
N VAL A 175 -4.93 17.32 1.56
CA VAL A 175 -5.82 16.16 1.47
C VAL A 175 -7.22 16.59 1.88
N HIS A 176 -8.23 16.16 1.13
CA HIS A 176 -9.62 16.46 1.45
C HIS A 176 -10.57 15.35 1.01
N GLY A 177 -11.71 15.31 1.66
CA GLY A 177 -12.83 14.46 1.34
C GLY A 177 -13.79 15.02 0.29
N ARG A 178 -15.08 14.75 0.46
CA ARG A 178 -16.19 15.23 -0.38
C ARG A 178 -16.63 16.65 -0.02
N ASP A 179 -16.30 17.14 1.18
CA ASP A 179 -16.66 18.49 1.61
C ASP A 179 -15.80 19.55 0.91
N THR A 180 -16.31 20.04 -0.22
CA THR A 180 -15.65 21.09 -1.02
C THR A 180 -15.69 22.46 -0.35
N THR A 181 -16.63 22.69 0.57
CA THR A 181 -16.72 23.98 1.28
C THR A 181 -15.60 24.08 2.30
N ALA A 182 -15.45 23.07 3.15
CA ALA A 182 -14.35 22.97 4.10
C ALA A 182 -12.98 22.95 3.39
N GLN A 183 -12.88 22.23 2.27
CA GLN A 183 -11.68 22.26 1.43
C GLN A 183 -11.32 23.68 0.98
N HIS A 184 -12.28 24.43 0.42
CA HIS A 184 -12.04 25.79 -0.05
C HIS A 184 -11.66 26.74 1.08
N GLU A 185 -12.27 26.60 2.26
CA GLU A 185 -11.94 27.41 3.44
C GLU A 185 -10.48 27.23 3.85
N VAL A 186 -10.02 25.98 3.98
CA VAL A 186 -8.63 25.65 4.33
C VAL A 186 -7.67 26.12 3.24
N GLU A 187 -8.03 25.90 1.96
CA GLU A 187 -7.20 26.35 0.83
C GLU A 187 -7.02 27.87 0.82
N LEU A 188 -8.09 28.64 1.02
CA LEU A 188 -8.03 30.10 1.07
C LEU A 188 -7.18 30.60 2.22
N PHE A 189 -7.30 29.98 3.40
CA PHE A 189 -6.47 30.32 4.55
C PHE A 189 -4.98 30.07 4.28
N LEU A 190 -4.62 28.90 3.73
CA LEU A 190 -3.24 28.60 3.37
C LEU A 190 -2.67 29.60 2.35
N ARG A 191 -3.46 29.96 1.33
CA ARG A 191 -3.07 30.99 0.34
C ARG A 191 -2.91 32.36 0.97
N HIS A 192 -3.79 32.74 1.91
CA HIS A 192 -3.71 33.99 2.66
C HIS A 192 -2.40 34.08 3.45
N LEU A 193 -1.90 32.98 4.01
CA LEU A 193 -0.58 32.92 4.67
C LEU A 193 0.61 32.99 3.70
N GLY A 194 0.36 33.08 2.39
CA GLY A 194 1.39 33.09 1.35
C GLY A 194 1.93 31.70 1.00
N LEU A 195 1.20 30.64 1.31
CA LEU A 195 1.54 29.25 0.99
C LEU A 195 0.90 28.79 -0.33
N GLU A 196 1.44 27.70 -0.88
CA GLU A 196 1.02 27.11 -2.15
C GLU A 196 0.32 25.77 -1.91
N PRO A 197 -1.00 25.74 -1.67
CA PRO A 197 -1.71 24.49 -1.47
C PRO A 197 -1.80 23.68 -2.77
N LEU A 198 -1.40 22.42 -2.69
CA LEU A 198 -1.44 21.42 -3.75
C LEU A 198 -2.60 20.45 -3.46
N VAL A 199 -3.60 20.49 -4.33
CA VAL A 199 -4.78 19.62 -4.25
C VAL A 199 -4.74 18.58 -5.37
N LEU A 200 -4.70 17.29 -5.04
CA LEU A 200 -4.58 16.23 -6.06
C LEU A 200 -5.80 16.08 -6.96
N SER A 201 -7.01 16.33 -6.44
CA SER A 201 -8.26 16.23 -7.22
C SER A 201 -8.29 17.16 -8.43
N ARG A 202 -7.45 18.21 -8.44
CA ARG A 202 -7.34 19.18 -9.55
C ARG A 202 -6.20 18.89 -10.52
N GLN A 203 -5.39 17.84 -10.31
CA GLN A 203 -4.27 17.51 -11.20
C GLN A 203 -4.65 16.49 -12.29
N ALA A 204 -4.34 16.82 -13.55
CA ALA A 204 -4.65 16.01 -14.72
C ALA A 204 -4.17 14.54 -14.59
N ASN A 205 -5.01 13.60 -15.02
CA ASN A 205 -4.76 12.16 -14.86
C ASN A 205 -3.56 11.62 -15.65
N LYS A 206 -3.25 12.17 -16.83
CA LYS A 206 -2.10 11.80 -17.69
C LYS A 206 -1.81 10.27 -17.80
N GLY A 207 -2.81 9.41 -17.60
CA GLY A 207 -2.66 7.95 -17.59
C GLY A 207 -1.86 7.34 -16.42
N ARG A 208 -1.54 8.11 -15.37
CA ARG A 208 -0.75 7.62 -14.22
C ARG A 208 -1.64 7.01 -13.14
N SER A 209 -1.14 6.00 -12.43
CA SER A 209 -1.82 5.51 -11.23
C SER A 209 -1.88 6.62 -10.20
N ILE A 210 -2.96 6.66 -9.42
CA ILE A 210 -3.19 7.65 -8.37
C ILE A 210 -1.97 7.71 -7.41
N LEU A 211 -1.44 6.54 -7.04
CA LEU A 211 -0.27 6.38 -6.17
C LEU A 211 1.01 7.06 -6.73
N VAL A 212 1.28 6.95 -8.04
CA VAL A 212 2.46 7.60 -8.66
C VAL A 212 2.34 9.12 -8.60
N LYS A 213 1.13 9.67 -8.76
CA LYS A 213 0.93 11.11 -8.59
C LYS A 213 1.12 11.56 -7.14
N PHE A 214 0.65 10.76 -6.18
CA PHE A 214 0.88 11.04 -4.75
C PHE A 214 2.38 11.19 -4.48
N GLN A 215 3.20 10.26 -4.98
CA GLN A 215 4.65 10.32 -4.79
C GLN A 215 5.31 11.51 -5.49
N GLU A 216 4.96 11.78 -6.76
CA GLU A 216 5.55 12.92 -7.50
C GLU A 216 5.19 14.27 -6.87
N VAL A 217 3.95 14.43 -6.39
CA VAL A 217 3.48 15.68 -5.80
C VAL A 217 3.94 15.81 -4.35
N ALA A 218 3.96 14.72 -3.58
CA ALA A 218 4.44 14.72 -2.20
C ALA A 218 5.93 15.04 -2.08
N LYS A 219 6.77 14.58 -3.02
CA LYS A 219 8.20 14.97 -3.08
C LYS A 219 8.40 16.49 -3.22
N GLY A 220 7.41 17.19 -3.77
CA GLY A 220 7.44 18.64 -3.93
C GLY A 220 6.92 19.42 -2.73
N ALA A 221 6.20 18.78 -1.80
CA ALA A 221 5.61 19.43 -0.63
C ALA A 221 6.52 19.29 0.60
N SER A 222 6.53 20.31 1.45
CA SER A 222 7.28 20.30 2.71
C SER A 222 6.41 19.95 3.93
N TYR A 223 5.09 19.95 3.75
CA TYR A 223 4.10 19.74 4.80
C TYR A 223 2.78 19.25 4.21
N ALA A 224 1.98 18.53 4.98
CA ALA A 224 0.64 18.11 4.59
C ALA A 224 -0.42 18.53 5.61
N VAL A 225 -1.56 19.03 5.11
CA VAL A 225 -2.77 19.30 5.88
C VAL A 225 -3.82 18.30 5.44
N VAL A 226 -4.38 17.54 6.39
CA VAL A 226 -5.32 16.45 6.12
C VAL A 226 -6.68 16.81 6.67
N LEU A 227 -7.61 17.20 5.79
CA LEU A 227 -8.96 17.57 6.18
C LEU A 227 -9.84 16.32 6.32
N MET A 228 -10.18 16.00 7.57
CA MET A 228 -11.01 14.86 7.95
C MET A 228 -12.43 15.33 8.26
N THR A 229 -13.35 15.21 7.30
CA THR A 229 -14.77 15.57 7.43
C THR A 229 -15.65 14.31 7.57
N PRO A 230 -16.89 14.42 8.11
CA PRO A 230 -17.84 13.31 8.29
C PRO A 230 -18.44 12.80 6.94
N ASP A 231 -17.58 12.39 6.02
CA ASP A 231 -17.95 12.02 4.64
C ASP A 231 -18.57 10.64 4.49
N ASP A 232 -18.14 9.72 5.34
CA ASP A 232 -18.54 8.31 5.33
C ASP A 232 -19.10 7.96 6.71
N VAL A 233 -19.80 6.83 6.79
CA VAL A 233 -20.21 6.20 8.05
C VAL A 233 -19.65 4.78 8.12
N GLY A 234 -19.42 4.27 9.33
CA GLY A 234 -18.93 2.90 9.54
C GLY A 234 -18.94 2.49 11.00
N GLY A 235 -18.73 1.21 11.24
CA GLY A 235 -18.70 0.63 12.59
C GLY A 235 -18.13 -0.78 12.57
N LEU A 236 -17.95 -1.35 13.75
CA LEU A 236 -17.49 -2.74 13.90
C LEU A 236 -18.55 -3.70 13.38
N ARG A 237 -18.10 -4.78 12.73
CA ARG A 237 -19.01 -5.80 12.20
C ARG A 237 -19.75 -6.48 13.35
N GLY A 238 -21.08 -6.46 13.29
CA GLY A 238 -21.95 -7.06 14.30
C GLY A 238 -22.34 -6.10 15.43
N GLU A 239 -21.80 -4.88 15.45
CA GLU A 239 -22.23 -3.85 16.37
C GLU A 239 -23.34 -2.98 15.75
N PRO A 240 -24.32 -2.52 16.55
CA PRO A 240 -25.40 -1.67 16.06
C PRO A 240 -24.96 -0.21 15.88
N VAL A 241 -23.79 0.17 16.40
CA VAL A 241 -23.29 1.54 16.38
C VAL A 241 -22.61 1.82 15.05
N ILE A 242 -23.12 2.83 14.34
CA ILE A 242 -22.54 3.35 13.11
C ILE A 242 -22.17 4.80 13.36
N GLU A 243 -20.90 5.13 13.19
CA GLU A 243 -20.33 6.44 13.48
C GLU A 243 -19.95 7.16 12.19
N SER A 244 -20.02 8.49 12.22
CA SER A 244 -19.43 9.33 11.19
C SER A 244 -17.91 9.18 11.21
N ARG A 245 -17.29 9.13 10.04
CA ARG A 245 -15.85 8.99 9.90
C ARG A 245 -15.32 9.73 8.68
N ALA A 246 -14.03 10.01 8.70
CA ALA A 246 -13.31 10.46 7.52
C ALA A 246 -13.42 9.43 6.38
N ARG A 247 -13.40 9.92 5.14
CA ARG A 247 -13.40 9.06 3.97
C ARG A 247 -12.19 8.12 3.99
N GLN A 248 -12.37 6.85 3.63
CA GLN A 248 -11.28 5.86 3.71
C GLN A 248 -10.01 6.28 2.94
N ASN A 249 -10.19 6.92 1.78
CA ASN A 249 -9.06 7.46 1.01
C ASN A 249 -8.29 8.53 1.80
N VAL A 250 -8.99 9.41 2.53
CA VAL A 250 -8.36 10.43 3.37
C VAL A 250 -7.53 9.79 4.50
N VAL A 251 -8.03 8.70 5.11
CA VAL A 251 -7.29 7.94 6.13
C VAL A 251 -6.06 7.25 5.54
N PHE A 252 -6.16 6.69 4.33
CA PHE A 252 -5.01 6.13 3.63
C PHE A 252 -3.95 7.22 3.33
N GLU A 253 -4.40 8.37 2.84
CA GLU A 253 -3.53 9.50 2.51
C GLU A 253 -2.84 10.08 3.74
N LEU A 254 -3.50 10.12 4.89
CA LEU A 254 -2.90 10.46 6.18
C LEU A 254 -1.68 9.57 6.47
N GLY A 255 -1.87 8.24 6.43
CA GLY A 255 -0.79 7.29 6.66
C GLY A 255 0.34 7.42 5.64
N PHE A 256 -0.01 7.64 4.37
CA PHE A 256 0.97 7.88 3.31
C PHE A 256 1.84 9.11 3.58
N PHE A 257 1.25 10.25 3.96
CA PHE A 257 2.00 11.47 4.23
C PHE A 257 2.82 11.39 5.52
N ILE A 258 2.33 10.69 6.55
CA ILE A 258 3.13 10.40 7.75
C ILE A 258 4.38 9.59 7.37
N GLY A 259 4.24 8.55 6.56
CA GLY A 259 5.37 7.74 6.11
C GLY A 259 6.35 8.49 5.19
N GLN A 260 5.84 9.45 4.39
CA GLN A 260 6.62 10.18 3.40
C GLN A 260 7.31 11.44 3.95
N LEU A 261 6.64 12.17 4.85
CA LEU A 261 7.10 13.45 5.37
C LEU A 261 7.52 13.38 6.85
N GLY A 262 7.13 12.35 7.60
CA GLY A 262 7.22 12.32 9.06
C GLY A 262 5.97 12.89 9.72
N ALA A 263 5.61 12.39 10.90
CA ALA A 263 4.40 12.79 11.62
C ALA A 263 4.43 14.27 12.02
N GLU A 264 5.61 14.81 12.30
CA GLU A 264 5.88 16.22 12.60
C GLU A 264 5.62 17.17 11.43
N ASN A 265 5.41 16.62 10.23
CA ASN A 265 5.17 17.38 8.99
C ASN A 265 3.75 17.17 8.43
N VAL A 266 2.84 16.67 9.25
CA VAL A 266 1.46 16.39 8.88
C VAL A 266 0.51 16.90 9.97
N CYS A 267 -0.45 17.74 9.58
CA CYS A 267 -1.50 18.23 10.47
C CYS A 267 -2.87 17.73 10.02
N PRO A 268 -3.48 16.77 10.74
CA PRO A 268 -4.87 16.39 10.53
C PRO A 268 -5.83 17.40 11.17
N LEU A 269 -6.72 17.95 10.35
CA LEU A 269 -7.85 18.78 10.75
C LEU A 269 -9.07 17.88 10.97
N LEU A 270 -9.45 17.66 12.22
CA LEU A 270 -10.51 16.73 12.61
C LEU A 270 -11.86 17.45 12.73
N GLY A 271 -12.78 17.16 11.81
CA GLY A 271 -14.16 17.65 11.85
C GLY A 271 -14.93 17.18 13.07
N GLU A 272 -16.02 17.86 13.39
CA GLU A 272 -16.81 17.56 14.58
C GLU A 272 -17.56 16.22 14.46
N GLY A 273 -17.58 15.45 15.56
CA GLY A 273 -18.37 14.23 15.66
C GLY A 273 -17.88 13.04 14.83
N ILE A 274 -16.63 13.06 14.35
CA ILE A 274 -16.05 11.93 13.61
C ILE A 274 -15.22 11.02 14.49
N ALA A 275 -15.32 9.71 14.24
CA ALA A 275 -14.45 8.72 14.82
C ALA A 275 -13.00 8.91 14.33
N LYS A 276 -12.05 8.86 15.27
CA LYS A 276 -10.61 8.83 14.96
C LYS A 276 -10.21 7.42 14.53
N PRO A 277 -9.34 7.27 13.51
CA PRO A 277 -8.80 5.96 13.20
C PRO A 277 -7.81 5.53 14.30
N SER A 278 -8.01 4.34 14.86
CA SER A 278 -7.27 3.83 16.03
C SER A 278 -5.75 3.77 15.83
N ASP A 279 -5.29 3.42 14.62
CA ASP A 279 -3.87 3.37 14.29
C ASP A 279 -3.17 4.74 14.37
N PHE A 280 -3.94 5.82 14.44
CA PHE A 280 -3.46 7.20 14.52
C PHE A 280 -3.81 7.89 15.85
N ASP A 281 -4.25 7.17 16.89
CA ASP A 281 -4.57 7.78 18.19
C ASP A 281 -3.38 8.53 18.83
N GLY A 282 -2.15 8.17 18.46
CA GLY A 282 -0.92 8.81 18.93
C GLY A 282 -0.52 10.10 18.21
N ILE A 283 -1.25 10.54 17.16
CA ILE A 283 -0.94 11.79 16.44
C ILE A 283 -1.73 12.97 16.99
N GLY A 284 -1.14 14.17 16.89
CA GLY A 284 -1.84 15.42 17.23
C GLY A 284 -2.93 15.74 16.19
N TYR A 285 -4.10 16.16 16.66
CA TYR A 285 -5.21 16.61 15.81
C TYR A 285 -5.58 18.05 16.13
N VAL A 286 -5.86 18.84 15.11
CA VAL A 286 -6.46 20.18 15.26
C VAL A 286 -7.96 20.05 15.06
N ALA A 287 -8.75 20.53 16.02
CA ALA A 287 -10.21 20.46 15.92
C ALA A 287 -10.72 21.46 14.87
N PHE A 288 -11.47 20.96 13.88
CA PHE A 288 -11.96 21.75 12.75
C PHE A 288 -13.47 21.99 12.84
N GLY A 289 -13.89 23.24 12.61
CA GLY A 289 -15.30 23.65 12.65
C GLY A 289 -15.48 25.16 12.87
N THR A 290 -16.70 25.65 12.65
CA THR A 290 -17.03 27.09 12.65
C THR A 290 -16.73 27.80 13.97
N ASN A 291 -16.79 27.09 15.10
CA ASN A 291 -16.55 27.65 16.45
C ASN A 291 -15.21 27.18 17.04
N ARG A 292 -14.27 26.72 16.20
CA ARG A 292 -12.95 26.24 16.64
C ARG A 292 -11.85 27.18 16.18
N PRO A 293 -10.80 27.43 16.99
CA PRO A 293 -9.66 28.27 16.62
C PRO A 293 -8.67 27.55 15.68
N TRP A 294 -9.18 26.77 14.71
CA TRP A 294 -8.38 25.87 13.88
C TRP A 294 -7.33 26.60 13.04
N LYS A 295 -7.63 27.84 12.61
CA LYS A 295 -6.69 28.69 11.85
C LYS A 295 -5.42 28.99 12.65
N THR A 296 -5.59 29.42 13.90
CA THR A 296 -4.47 29.75 14.80
C THR A 296 -3.72 28.49 15.25
N GLU A 297 -4.43 27.38 15.48
CA GLU A 297 -3.79 26.11 15.83
C GLU A 297 -2.98 25.55 14.65
N LEU A 298 -3.54 25.55 13.43
CA LEU A 298 -2.83 25.14 12.23
C LEU A 298 -1.60 26.03 11.96
N ALA A 299 -1.71 27.35 12.14
CA ALA A 299 -0.57 28.25 12.00
C ALA A 299 0.56 27.92 12.99
N ARG A 300 0.22 27.52 14.22
CA ARG A 300 1.21 27.07 15.20
C ARG A 300 1.91 25.79 14.75
N GLU A 301 1.17 24.79 14.28
CA GLU A 301 1.77 23.53 13.78
C GLU A 301 2.69 23.79 12.56
N LEU A 302 2.27 24.67 11.64
CA LEU A 302 3.12 25.11 10.51
C LEU A 302 4.41 25.79 10.98
N GLN A 303 4.34 26.58 12.06
CA GLN A 303 5.49 27.27 12.63
C GLN A 303 6.46 26.29 13.30
N GLU A 304 5.97 25.37 14.13
CA GLU A 304 6.79 24.34 14.78
C GLU A 304 7.45 23.43 13.74
N ALA A 305 6.75 23.15 12.64
CA ALA A 305 7.32 22.42 11.52
C ALA A 305 8.30 23.25 10.67
N GLY A 306 8.55 24.54 10.98
CA GLY A 306 9.49 25.37 10.24
C GLY A 306 9.06 25.67 8.79
N VAL A 307 7.75 25.68 8.51
CA VAL A 307 7.21 26.08 7.22
C VAL A 307 7.29 27.61 7.08
N PRO A 308 7.85 28.16 5.99
CA PRO A 308 7.96 29.61 5.83
C PRO A 308 6.64 30.24 5.37
N PHE A 309 5.92 30.89 6.29
CA PHE A 309 4.69 31.64 6.00
C PHE A 309 4.70 33.04 6.66
N ASP A 310 3.76 33.91 6.28
CA ASP A 310 3.63 35.23 6.89
C ASP A 310 2.80 35.18 8.19
N HIS A 311 3.49 35.30 9.34
CA HIS A 311 2.87 35.25 10.66
C HIS A 311 1.89 36.40 10.94
N HIS A 312 2.07 37.56 10.30
CA HIS A 312 1.19 38.72 10.52
C HIS A 312 -0.21 38.50 9.94
N LEU A 313 -0.33 37.60 8.96
CA LEU A 313 -1.57 37.32 8.26
C LEU A 313 -2.50 36.35 9.00
N VAL A 314 -2.02 35.67 10.05
CA VAL A 314 -2.82 34.71 10.83
C VAL A 314 -4.03 35.37 11.51
N PHE A 315 -3.85 36.58 12.04
CA PHE A 315 -4.89 37.30 12.78
C PHE A 315 -5.77 38.21 11.91
N SER A 316 -5.48 38.29 10.62
CA SER A 316 -6.24 39.09 9.65
C SER A 316 -7.11 38.25 8.70
N ALA A 317 -7.21 36.94 8.96
CA ALA A 317 -7.81 35.91 8.09
C ALA A 317 -9.21 35.46 8.47
#